data_AF-A0A7C1R928-F1
#
_entry.id   AF-A0A7C1R928-F1
#
_cell.length_a   1.000
_cell.length_b   1.000
_cell.length_c   1.000
_cell.angle_alpha   90.00
_cell.angle_beta   90.00
_cell.angle_gamma   90.00
#
_symmetry.space_group_name_H-M   'P 1'
#
loop_
_entity.id
_entity.type
_entity.pdbx_description
1 polymer ?
#
loop_
_entity_poly.entity_id
_entity_poly.type
_entity_poly.pdbx_seq_one_letter_code
_entity_poly.pdbx_strand_id
1 'polypeptide(L)'
;MPESRSHKRAKGPARRTEVPISRGRRLDAKRGKYAIEVERSGSQKRIVKAISRLKTQTSSKKILRVPQSDMKKTVSITKKSGVKLSVTNLSKTKRRTVK
;
A
#
# COMPACT_ATOMS: atom_id res chain seq x y z
N MET A 1 3.45 0.38 21.85
CA MET A 1 3.91 1.53 21.02
C MET A 1 2.74 2.08 20.21
N PRO A 2 2.42 3.38 20.29
CA PRO A 2 1.37 4.01 19.50
C PRO A 2 1.83 4.30 18.06
N GLU A 3 0.90 4.20 17.11
CA GLU A 3 1.13 4.48 15.69
C GLU A 3 1.51 5.96 15.46
N SER A 4 2.59 6.23 14.71
CA SER A 4 3.07 7.61 14.45
C SER A 4 2.02 8.47 13.73
N ARG A 5 1.88 9.75 14.14
CA ARG A 5 1.01 10.77 13.49
C ARG A 5 1.22 10.84 11.98
N SER A 6 2.48 10.70 11.56
CA SER A 6 2.83 10.71 10.16
C SER A 6 2.16 9.52 9.44
N HIS A 7 2.11 8.33 10.05
CA HIS A 7 1.51 7.12 9.47
C HIS A 7 0.01 7.29 9.25
N LYS A 8 -0.68 7.88 10.24
CA LYS A 8 -2.09 8.27 10.11
C LYS A 8 -2.33 9.25 8.95
N ARG A 9 -1.48 10.27 8.77
CA ARG A 9 -1.58 11.21 7.62
C ARG A 9 -1.40 10.51 6.27
N ALA A 10 -0.49 9.54 6.18
CA ALA A 10 -0.25 8.80 4.95
C ALA A 10 -1.36 7.80 4.62
N LYS A 11 -2.19 7.36 5.58
CA LYS A 11 -3.44 6.64 5.30
C LYS A 11 -4.46 7.57 4.61
N GLY A 12 -4.46 8.86 4.97
CA GLY A 12 -5.38 9.88 4.44
C GLY A 12 -6.80 9.72 5.00
N PRO A 13 -7.81 10.46 4.49
CA PRO A 13 -9.20 10.31 4.92
C PRO A 13 -9.77 9.00 4.35
N ALA A 14 -9.46 7.89 5.00
CA ALA A 14 -9.99 6.58 4.68
C ALA A 14 -11.27 6.35 5.49
N ARG A 15 -12.34 5.90 4.83
CA ARG A 15 -13.63 5.57 5.49
C ARG A 15 -13.49 4.44 6.50
N ARG A 16 -12.54 3.53 6.28
CA ARG A 16 -12.15 2.47 7.23
C ARG A 16 -10.63 2.36 7.25
N THR A 17 -10.05 2.44 8.44
CA THR A 17 -8.65 2.11 8.70
C THR A 17 -8.57 0.75 9.38
N GLU A 18 -7.43 0.05 9.28
CA GLU A 18 -7.21 -1.24 9.94
C GLU A 18 -8.22 -2.34 9.57
N VAL A 19 -8.55 -2.44 8.28
CA VAL A 19 -9.59 -3.37 7.81
C VAL A 19 -9.12 -4.81 7.98
N PRO A 20 -9.84 -5.67 8.71
CA PRO A 20 -9.45 -7.06 8.87
C PRO A 20 -9.43 -7.79 7.53
N ILE A 21 -8.42 -8.61 7.33
CA ILE A 21 -8.21 -9.51 6.20
C ILE A 21 -8.11 -10.93 6.75
N SER A 22 -8.40 -11.92 5.90
CA SER A 22 -8.21 -13.33 6.23
C SER A 22 -6.85 -13.64 6.89
N ARG A 23 -6.90 -14.62 7.81
CA ARG A 23 -5.76 -15.09 8.63
C ARG A 23 -5.25 -14.05 9.64
N GLY A 24 -6.16 -13.29 10.26
CA GLY A 24 -5.82 -12.33 11.32
C GLY A 24 -4.96 -11.15 10.88
N ARG A 25 -4.88 -10.87 9.57
CA ARG A 25 -4.11 -9.74 9.03
C ARG A 25 -4.98 -8.50 8.94
N ARG A 26 -4.37 -7.33 8.76
CA ARG A 26 -5.07 -6.06 8.59
C ARG A 26 -4.53 -5.29 7.38
N LEU A 27 -5.44 -4.64 6.66
CA LEU A 27 -5.15 -3.66 5.62
C LEU A 27 -5.06 -2.29 6.28
N ASP A 28 -4.10 -1.46 5.87
CA ASP A 28 -3.96 -0.13 6.46
C ASP A 28 -5.20 0.74 6.28
N ALA A 29 -5.74 0.80 5.06
CA ALA A 29 -6.89 1.64 4.75
C ALA A 29 -7.71 1.12 3.57
N LYS A 30 -9.04 1.23 3.68
CA LYS A 30 -9.97 1.03 2.57
C LYS A 30 -10.82 2.28 2.38
N ARG A 31 -10.82 2.81 1.16
CA ARG A 31 -11.58 4.02 0.76
C ARG A 31 -12.44 3.67 -0.44
N GLY A 32 -13.73 3.38 -0.22
CA GLY A 32 -14.64 2.96 -1.29
C GLY A 32 -14.09 1.75 -2.05
N LYS A 33 -13.89 1.91 -3.37
CA LYS A 33 -13.30 0.88 -4.25
C LYS A 33 -11.77 0.78 -4.17
N TYR A 34 -11.10 1.55 -3.29
CA TYR A 34 -9.65 1.58 -3.18
C TYR A 34 -9.16 0.84 -1.93
N ALA A 35 -8.20 -0.05 -2.12
CA ALA A 35 -7.41 -0.68 -1.05
C ALA A 35 -6.03 -0.02 -0.99
N ILE A 36 -5.63 0.46 0.19
CA ILE A 36 -4.42 1.27 0.37
C ILE A 36 -3.54 0.62 1.44
N GLU A 37 -2.27 0.40 1.09
CA GLU A 37 -1.19 0.09 2.03
C GLU A 37 -0.15 1.21 2.01
N VAL A 38 0.46 1.47 3.16
CA VAL A 38 1.51 2.49 3.31
C VAL A 38 2.76 1.79 3.83
N GLU A 39 3.81 1.74 3.01
CA GLU A 39 5.10 1.18 3.43
C GLU A 39 6.16 2.27 3.44
N ARG A 40 6.75 2.55 4.61
CA ARG A 40 7.66 3.70 4.80
C ARG A 40 9.11 3.36 4.98
N SER A 41 9.41 2.11 5.30
CA SER A 41 10.78 1.72 5.64
C SER A 41 11.67 1.48 4.42
N GLY A 42 11.11 1.43 3.21
CA GLY A 42 11.84 1.02 1.99
C GLY A 42 12.30 -0.45 2.00
N SER A 43 11.98 -1.21 3.06
CA SER A 43 12.37 -2.61 3.21
C SER A 43 11.65 -3.48 2.19
N GLN A 44 12.42 -4.25 1.44
CA GLN A 44 11.89 -5.16 0.43
C GLN A 44 10.93 -6.20 1.03
N LYS A 45 11.26 -6.75 2.21
CA LYS A 45 10.39 -7.70 2.93
C LYS A 45 9.02 -7.08 3.24
N ARG A 46 8.99 -5.80 3.64
CA ARG A 46 7.74 -5.11 3.97
C ARG A 46 6.95 -4.70 2.73
N ILE A 47 7.63 -4.29 1.65
CA ILE A 47 6.99 -4.04 0.34
C ILE A 47 6.27 -5.31 -0.15
N VAL A 48 6.94 -6.47 -0.10
CA VAL A 48 6.33 -7.75 -0.49
C VAL A 48 5.13 -8.09 0.41
N LYS A 49 5.23 -7.86 1.72
CA LYS A 49 4.11 -8.05 2.65
C LYS A 49 2.93 -7.15 2.32
N ALA A 50 3.16 -5.87 2.00
CA ALA A 50 2.13 -4.93 1.58
C ALA A 50 1.45 -5.36 0.27
N ILE A 51 2.23 -5.82 -0.72
CA ILE A 51 1.69 -6.37 -1.98
C ILE A 51 0.82 -7.60 -1.70
N SER A 52 1.26 -8.51 -0.82
CA SER A 52 0.49 -9.70 -0.42
C SER A 52 -0.85 -9.34 0.25
N ARG A 53 -0.88 -8.28 1.08
CA ARG A 53 -2.13 -7.76 1.67
C ARG A 53 -3.04 -7.17 0.59
N LEU A 54 -2.50 -6.37 -0.33
CA LEU A 54 -3.26 -5.81 -1.44
C LEU A 54 -3.79 -6.89 -2.39
N LYS A 55 -3.07 -8.00 -2.57
CA LYS A 55 -3.48 -9.12 -3.43
C LYS A 55 -4.82 -9.72 -3.00
N THR A 56 -5.14 -9.71 -1.71
CA THR A 56 -6.43 -10.26 -1.21
C THR A 56 -7.64 -9.40 -1.61
N GLN A 57 -7.43 -8.14 -2.00
CA GLN A 57 -8.51 -7.24 -2.37
C GLN A 57 -8.79 -7.34 -3.88
N THR A 58 -9.44 -8.43 -4.30
CA THR A 58 -9.69 -8.76 -5.71
C THR A 58 -10.62 -7.76 -6.40
N SER A 59 -11.64 -7.26 -5.69
CA SER A 59 -12.65 -6.33 -6.21
C SER A 59 -12.29 -4.84 -6.09
N SER A 60 -11.08 -4.51 -5.62
CA SER A 60 -10.67 -3.14 -5.33
C SER A 60 -9.46 -2.69 -6.16
N LYS A 61 -9.40 -1.40 -6.48
CA LYS A 61 -8.21 -0.73 -7.02
C LYS A 61 -7.14 -0.67 -5.94
N LYS A 62 -6.00 -1.32 -6.17
CA LYS A 62 -4.91 -1.46 -5.20
C LYS A 62 -3.94 -0.28 -5.31
N ILE A 63 -3.62 0.34 -4.18
CA ILE A 63 -2.68 1.46 -4.08
C ILE A 63 -1.63 1.13 -3.02
N LEU A 64 -0.36 1.21 -3.39
CA LEU A 64 0.77 1.12 -2.47
C LEU A 64 1.46 2.49 -2.37
N ARG A 65 1.53 3.05 -1.16
CA ARG A 65 2.20 4.32 -0.87
C ARG A 65 3.58 4.06 -0.31
N VAL A 66 4.61 4.63 -0.93
CA VAL A 66 6.02 4.46 -0.53
C VAL A 66 6.78 5.79 -0.53
N PRO A 67 7.93 5.89 0.15
CA PRO A 67 8.86 7.01 -0.03
C PRO A 67 9.22 7.18 -1.51
N GLN A 68 9.51 8.42 -1.91
CA GLN A 68 9.82 8.73 -3.31
C GLN A 68 11.07 7.99 -3.81
N SER A 69 12.08 7.85 -2.96
CA SER A 69 13.31 7.08 -3.21
C SER A 69 13.02 5.62 -3.59
N ASP A 70 12.04 5.00 -2.93
CA ASP A 70 11.72 3.59 -3.06
C ASP A 70 10.74 3.26 -4.19
N MET A 71 10.22 4.27 -4.91
CA MET A 71 9.22 4.04 -5.95
C MET A 71 9.73 3.12 -7.06
N LYS A 72 10.96 3.33 -7.55
CA LYS A 72 11.54 2.50 -8.63
C LYS A 72 11.69 1.05 -8.20
N LYS A 73 12.25 0.84 -7.00
CA LYS A 73 12.40 -0.49 -6.37
C LYS A 73 11.05 -1.19 -6.20
N THR A 74 10.05 -0.46 -5.70
CA THR A 74 8.70 -0.97 -5.48
C THR A 74 8.03 -1.40 -6.78
N VAL A 75 8.19 -0.64 -7.86
CA VAL A 75 7.68 -1.02 -9.19
C VAL A 75 8.33 -2.31 -9.67
N SER A 76 9.64 -2.47 -9.55
CA SER A 76 10.34 -3.70 -9.94
C SER A 76 9.87 -4.93 -9.15
N ILE A 77 9.72 -4.80 -7.84
CA ILE A 77 9.20 -5.88 -6.97
C ILE A 77 7.75 -6.24 -7.35
N THR A 78 6.93 -5.22 -7.63
CA THR A 78 5.53 -5.40 -8.00
C THR A 78 5.41 -6.14 -9.34
N LYS A 79 6.22 -5.78 -10.34
CA LYS A 79 6.27 -6.47 -11.64
C LYS A 79 6.61 -7.94 -11.46
N LYS A 80 7.63 -8.27 -10.66
CA LYS A 80 7.99 -9.67 -10.34
C LYS A 80 6.87 -10.44 -9.64
N SER A 81 6.02 -9.74 -8.88
CA SER A 81 4.92 -10.35 -8.14
C SER A 81 3.66 -10.60 -9.00
N GLY A 82 3.60 -10.05 -10.22
CA GLY A 82 2.46 -10.19 -11.13
C GLY A 82 1.16 -9.52 -10.64
N VAL A 83 1.24 -8.57 -9.70
CA VAL A 83 0.07 -7.92 -9.11
C VAL A 83 -0.20 -6.56 -9.76
N LYS A 84 -1.40 -6.39 -10.32
CA LYS A 84 -1.92 -5.11 -10.80
C LYS A 84 -2.16 -4.13 -9.66
N LEU A 85 -1.37 -3.08 -9.53
CA LEU A 85 -1.56 -2.02 -8.54
C LEU A 85 -0.93 -0.67 -8.95
N SER A 86 -1.37 0.40 -8.30
CA SER A 86 -0.78 1.73 -8.43
C SER A 86 0.24 1.98 -7.31
N VAL A 87 1.47 2.32 -7.66
CA VAL A 87 2.49 2.80 -6.72
C VAL A 87 2.45 4.33 -6.69
N THR A 88 2.31 4.91 -5.50
CA THR A 88 2.29 6.38 -5.30
C THR A 88 3.32 6.79 -4.26
N ASN A 89 3.85 8.01 -4.36
CA ASN A 89 4.64 8.57 -3.26
C ASN A 89 3.75 8.95 -2.06
N LEU A 90 4.36 9.10 -0.87
CA LEU A 90 3.64 9.51 0.35
C LEU A 90 2.85 10.83 0.17
N SER A 91 3.39 11.77 -0.61
CA SER A 91 2.75 13.07 -0.93
C SER A 91 1.68 12.98 -2.02
N LYS A 92 1.48 11.81 -2.64
CA LYS A 92 0.47 11.54 -3.71
C LYS A 92 0.66 12.34 -5.01
N THR A 93 1.77 13.04 -5.18
CA THR A 93 2.08 13.84 -6.37
C THR A 93 2.61 12.99 -7.53
N LYS A 94 3.30 11.89 -7.24
CA LYS A 94 3.87 10.98 -8.25
C LYS A 94 3.16 9.62 -8.19
N ARG A 95 2.84 9.06 -9.37
CA ARG A 95 2.18 7.77 -9.52
C ARG A 95 2.80 6.96 -10.64
N ARG A 96 2.94 5.64 -10.44
CA ARG A 96 3.28 4.65 -11.46
C ARG A 96 2.30 3.49 -11.37
N THR A 97 1.66 3.15 -12.48
CA THR A 97 0.72 2.02 -12.55
C THR A 97 1.46 0.79 -13.05
N VAL A 98 1.36 -0.32 -12.33
CA VAL A 98 1.86 -1.62 -12.75
C VAL A 98 0.66 -2.46 -13.20
N LYS A 99 0.72 -2.95 -14.43
CA LYS A 99 -0.28 -3.81 -15.07
C LYS A 99 0.15 -5.26 -15.05
#